data_AF-A0A8H4RJ17-F1
#
_entry.id   AF-A0A8H4RJ17-F1
#
_cell.length_a   1.000
_cell.length_b   1.000
_cell.length_c   1.000
_cell.angle_alpha   90.00
_cell.angle_beta   90.00
_cell.angle_gamma   90.00
#
_symmetry.space_group_name_H-M   'P 1'
#
loop_
_entity.id
_entity.type
_entity.pdbx_description
1 polymer ?
#
loop_
_entity_poly.entity_id
_entity_poly.type
_entity_poly.pdbx_seq_one_letter_code
_entity_poly.pdbx_strand_id
1 'polypeptide(L)'
;MTTSAGILPVPDKEIEIEVPKPKTKESIRDWPNEAGFQTLHEERDPIELIVTGKIPAWAAGTLYRTGPASNKVARGPNQEDFNVSHWFDGFGHTHRFEIIAQEDGSAKVMYNSRRAKWIHALEYLARSCLYSTK
;
A
#
# COMPACT_ATOMS: atom_id res chain seq x y z
N MET A 1 -15.92 -65.18 -4.34
CA MET A 1 -16.44 -64.05 -3.55
C MET A 1 -15.83 -62.78 -4.13
N THR A 2 -16.53 -62.12 -5.03
CA THR A 2 -16.07 -60.93 -5.76
C THR A 2 -16.64 -59.70 -5.07
N THR A 3 -15.80 -58.91 -4.41
CA THR A 3 -16.18 -57.61 -3.83
C THR A 3 -15.94 -56.52 -4.87
N SER A 4 -17.01 -55.89 -5.36
CA SER A 4 -16.92 -54.72 -6.23
C SER A 4 -16.56 -53.48 -5.39
N ALA A 5 -15.57 -52.72 -5.86
CA ALA A 5 -15.28 -51.40 -5.32
C ALA A 5 -16.35 -50.42 -5.83
N GLY A 6 -17.15 -49.87 -4.91
CA GLY A 6 -18.12 -48.83 -5.22
C GLY A 6 -17.41 -47.53 -5.60
N ILE A 7 -17.75 -46.99 -6.77
CA ILE A 7 -17.35 -45.66 -7.22
C ILE A 7 -18.09 -44.63 -6.38
N LEU A 8 -17.35 -43.73 -5.72
CA LEU A 8 -17.95 -42.59 -5.02
C LEU A 8 -18.61 -41.65 -6.04
N PRO A 9 -19.79 -41.08 -5.75
CA PRO A 9 -20.48 -40.20 -6.68
C PRO A 9 -19.68 -38.91 -6.87
N VAL A 10 -19.40 -38.58 -8.13
CA VAL A 10 -18.87 -37.27 -8.54
C VAL A 10 -20.01 -36.25 -8.36
N PRO A 11 -19.82 -35.14 -7.64
CA PRO A 11 -20.87 -34.15 -7.49
C PRO A 11 -21.08 -33.40 -8.80
N ASP A 12 -22.26 -33.56 -9.41
CA ASP A 12 -22.74 -32.85 -10.62
C ASP A 12 -23.00 -31.34 -10.41
N LYS A 13 -22.32 -30.70 -9.46
CA LYS A 13 -22.45 -29.25 -9.27
C LYS A 13 -21.41 -28.56 -10.14
N GLU A 14 -21.84 -28.15 -11.32
CA GLU A 14 -21.17 -27.07 -12.06
C GLU A 14 -20.96 -25.89 -11.10
N ILE A 15 -19.69 -25.59 -10.84
CA ILE A 15 -19.32 -24.38 -10.11
C ILE A 15 -19.49 -23.24 -11.12
N GLU A 16 -20.63 -22.56 -11.08
CA GLU A 16 -20.79 -21.28 -11.77
C GLU A 16 -19.80 -20.29 -11.15
N ILE A 17 -18.65 -20.12 -11.81
CA ILE A 17 -17.74 -19.03 -11.53
C ILE A 17 -18.37 -17.79 -12.15
N GLU A 18 -19.05 -16.98 -11.33
CA GLU A 18 -19.45 -15.63 -11.75
C GLU A 18 -18.18 -14.84 -12.10
N VAL A 19 -17.89 -14.76 -13.40
CA VAL A 19 -16.84 -13.88 -13.92
C VAL A 19 -17.34 -12.45 -13.75
N PRO A 20 -16.73 -11.61 -12.89
CA PRO A 20 -17.20 -10.26 -12.69
C PRO A 20 -17.14 -9.50 -14.02
N LYS A 21 -18.28 -8.97 -14.45
CA LYS A 21 -18.39 -8.19 -15.69
C LYS A 21 -17.36 -7.05 -15.67
N PRO A 22 -16.67 -6.79 -16.80
CA PRO A 22 -15.70 -5.71 -16.88
C PRO A 22 -16.40 -4.40 -16.53
N LYS A 23 -15.85 -3.66 -15.57
CA LYS A 23 -16.47 -2.42 -15.11
C LYS A 23 -16.58 -1.43 -16.27
N THR A 24 -17.73 -0.76 -16.40
CA THR A 24 -18.01 0.21 -17.47
C THR A 24 -17.04 1.40 -17.41
N LYS A 25 -16.82 2.11 -18.54
CA LYS A 25 -15.86 3.25 -18.62
C LYS A 25 -16.09 4.35 -17.58
N GLU A 26 -17.30 4.50 -17.06
CA GLU A 26 -17.66 5.45 -16.01
C GLU A 26 -17.02 5.09 -14.67
N SER A 27 -17.01 3.80 -14.31
CA SER A 27 -16.40 3.31 -13.06
C SER A 27 -14.89 3.53 -12.95
N ILE A 28 -14.18 3.74 -14.07
CA ILE A 28 -12.74 4.01 -14.11
C ILE A 28 -12.47 5.46 -13.66
N ARG A 29 -13.38 6.38 -13.97
CA ARG A 29 -13.25 7.81 -13.62
C ARG A 29 -13.55 8.09 -12.16
N ASP A 30 -14.42 7.27 -11.56
CA ASP A 30 -14.80 7.40 -10.14
C ASP A 30 -13.84 6.68 -9.19
N TRP A 31 -12.79 6.05 -9.72
CA TRP A 31 -11.80 5.39 -8.88
C TRP A 31 -10.88 6.43 -8.22
N PRO A 32 -10.79 6.50 -6.87
CA PRO A 32 -10.05 7.54 -6.16
C PRO A 32 -8.54 7.28 -6.16
N ASN A 33 -7.92 7.14 -7.35
CA ASN A 33 -6.49 6.90 -7.51
C ASN A 33 -5.65 8.01 -6.89
N GLU A 34 -6.18 9.23 -6.89
CA GLU A 34 -5.50 10.41 -6.37
C GLU A 34 -5.17 10.30 -4.88
N ALA A 35 -5.99 9.58 -4.09
CA ALA A 35 -5.74 9.37 -2.66
C ALA A 35 -4.40 8.67 -2.40
N GLY A 36 -3.96 7.79 -3.31
CA GLY A 36 -2.66 7.12 -3.23
C GLY A 36 -1.46 8.07 -3.34
N PHE A 37 -1.66 9.28 -3.89
CA PHE A 37 -0.62 10.29 -4.11
C PHE A 37 -0.72 11.49 -3.16
N GLN A 38 -1.62 11.43 -2.16
CA GLN A 38 -1.87 12.52 -1.21
C GLN A 38 -1.30 12.24 0.20
N THR A 39 -0.54 11.15 0.36
CA THR A 39 -0.07 10.73 1.69
C THR A 39 1.28 11.36 2.02
N LEU A 40 1.26 12.46 2.79
CA LEU A 40 2.47 13.00 3.46
C LEU A 40 2.70 12.40 4.85
N HIS A 41 1.74 11.60 5.35
CA HIS A 41 1.80 11.01 6.68
C HIS A 41 2.93 9.98 6.77
N GLU A 42 3.77 10.14 7.79
CA GLU A 42 4.86 9.24 8.10
C GLU A 42 4.59 8.61 9.46
N GLU A 43 4.47 7.28 9.49
CA GLU A 43 4.28 6.53 10.73
C GLU A 43 5.64 6.05 11.24
N ARG A 44 6.30 6.86 12.08
CA ARG A 44 7.69 6.59 12.48
C ARG A 44 7.81 5.48 13.50
N ASP A 45 6.85 5.41 14.40
CA ASP A 45 6.78 4.42 15.46
C ASP A 45 5.87 3.27 15.00
N PRO A 46 6.27 2.01 15.21
CA PRO A 46 5.45 0.88 14.80
C PRO A 46 4.07 0.87 15.48
N ILE A 47 3.02 0.89 14.68
CA ILE A 47 1.63 0.73 15.13
C ILE A 47 1.14 -0.68 14.83
N GLU A 48 0.28 -1.20 15.68
CA GLU A 48 -0.37 -2.50 15.46
C GLU A 48 -1.55 -2.34 14.50
N LEU A 49 -1.62 -3.19 13.47
CA LEU A 49 -2.72 -3.22 12.52
C LEU A 49 -3.80 -4.23 12.94
N ILE A 50 -5.06 -3.90 12.65
CA ILE A 50 -6.18 -4.82 12.81
C ILE A 50 -6.13 -5.88 11.71
N VAL A 51 -5.97 -7.14 12.10
CA VAL A 51 -5.97 -8.29 11.18
C VAL A 51 -7.40 -8.81 11.02
N THR A 52 -7.89 -8.89 9.79
CA THR A 52 -9.16 -9.57 9.46
C THR A 52 -8.85 -10.94 8.87
N GLY A 53 -9.41 -12.02 9.44
CA GLY A 53 -9.07 -13.39 9.10
C GLY A 53 -7.87 -13.93 9.90
N LYS A 54 -7.16 -14.93 9.37
CA LYS A 54 -5.98 -15.54 10.02
C LYS A 54 -4.77 -15.50 9.08
N ILE A 55 -3.75 -14.73 9.46
CA ILE A 55 -2.43 -14.79 8.81
C ILE A 55 -1.70 -16.01 9.40
N PRO A 56 -1.21 -16.94 8.57
CA PRO A 56 -0.54 -18.13 9.08
C PRO A 56 0.86 -17.80 9.64
N ALA A 57 1.23 -18.44 10.74
CA ALA A 57 2.51 -18.19 11.41
C ALA A 57 3.75 -18.41 10.52
N TRP A 58 3.68 -19.29 9.51
CA TRP A 58 4.79 -19.51 8.58
C TRP A 58 5.08 -18.30 7.68
N ALA A 59 4.14 -17.34 7.55
CA ALA A 59 4.34 -16.10 6.82
C ALA A 59 5.04 -15.01 7.66
N ALA A 60 5.51 -15.34 8.87
CA ALA A 60 6.24 -14.42 9.71
C ALA A 60 7.52 -13.91 9.02
N GLY A 61 7.76 -12.61 9.16
CA GLY A 61 8.83 -11.93 8.44
C GLY A 61 8.55 -10.44 8.30
N THR A 62 9.32 -9.76 7.45
CA THR A 62 9.12 -8.33 7.18
C THR A 62 8.96 -8.10 5.69
N LEU A 63 7.85 -7.49 5.30
CA LEU A 63 7.60 -7.04 3.95
C LEU A 63 7.92 -5.54 3.84
N TYR A 64 8.85 -5.22 2.96
CA TYR A 64 9.13 -3.85 2.55
C TYR A 64 8.47 -3.56 1.22
N ARG A 65 7.77 -2.42 1.15
CA ARG A 65 7.18 -1.90 -0.09
C ARG A 65 7.62 -0.47 -0.27
N THR A 66 8.05 -0.12 -1.48
CA THR A 66 8.41 1.25 -1.85
C THR A 66 7.40 1.79 -2.85
N GLY A 67 7.13 3.08 -2.77
CA GLY A 67 6.25 3.76 -3.72
C GLY A 67 6.40 5.27 -3.67
N PRO A 68 5.83 5.98 -4.65
CA PRO A 68 5.65 7.42 -4.58
C PRO A 68 4.62 7.74 -3.49
N ALA A 69 4.93 8.72 -2.64
CA ALA A 69 4.01 9.29 -1.67
C ALA A 69 3.36 10.55 -2.26
N SER A 70 3.77 11.73 -1.79
CA SER A 70 3.23 12.99 -2.29
C SER A 70 3.85 13.40 -3.63
N ASN A 71 3.04 14.03 -4.47
CA ASN A 71 3.47 14.72 -5.68
C ASN A 71 3.60 16.25 -5.48
N LYS A 72 3.22 16.75 -4.29
CA LYS A 72 3.19 18.19 -3.96
C LYS A 72 4.06 18.52 -2.75
N VAL A 73 4.74 19.66 -2.79
CA VAL A 73 5.50 20.25 -1.67
C VAL A 73 5.12 21.71 -1.51
N ALA A 74 4.70 22.08 -0.30
CA ALA A 74 4.45 23.46 0.04
C ALA A 74 5.77 24.25 0.12
N ARG A 75 5.88 25.30 -0.69
CA ARG A 75 7.08 26.18 -0.75
C ARG A 75 7.04 27.33 0.27
N GLY A 76 5.86 27.73 0.73
CA GLY A 76 5.68 28.74 1.77
C GLY A 76 4.45 29.61 1.54
N PRO A 77 4.18 30.59 2.42
CA PRO A 77 3.08 31.54 2.24
C PRO A 77 3.26 32.35 0.95
N ASN A 78 2.18 32.52 0.18
CA ASN A 78 2.14 33.29 -1.07
C ASN A 78 3.03 32.76 -2.21
N GLN A 79 3.42 31.49 -2.17
CA GLN A 79 4.10 30.82 -3.28
C GLN A 79 3.25 29.67 -3.80
N GLU A 80 3.28 29.44 -5.11
CA GLU A 80 2.70 28.23 -5.68
C GLU A 80 3.43 27.00 -5.13
N ASP A 81 2.70 25.91 -4.88
CA ASP A 81 3.31 24.65 -4.47
C ASP A 81 4.19 24.07 -5.58
N PHE A 82 5.26 23.38 -5.20
CA PHE A 82 6.00 22.56 -6.14
C PHE A 82 5.20 21.28 -6.40
N ASN A 83 4.90 20.99 -7.67
CA ASN A 83 4.12 19.83 -8.07
C ASN A 83 4.83 19.05 -9.17
N VAL A 84 4.84 17.72 -9.07
CA VAL A 84 5.29 16.81 -10.13
C VAL A 84 4.08 16.18 -10.82
N SER A 85 4.12 16.14 -12.15
CA SER A 85 2.97 15.77 -12.98
C SER A 85 2.89 14.28 -13.30
N HIS A 86 3.95 13.52 -13.06
CA HIS A 86 4.06 12.11 -13.43
C HIS A 86 4.10 11.21 -12.19
N TRP A 87 3.38 10.09 -12.25
CA TRP A 87 3.21 9.12 -11.16
C TRP A 87 4.51 8.50 -10.60
N PHE A 88 5.63 8.53 -11.33
CA PHE A 88 6.92 8.02 -10.87
C PHE A 88 7.85 9.10 -10.32
N ASP A 89 7.44 10.37 -10.40
CA ASP A 89 8.23 11.50 -9.95
C ASP A 89 7.89 11.89 -8.50
N GLY A 90 6.86 11.25 -7.93
CA GLY A 90 6.45 11.41 -6.54
C GLY A 90 7.56 11.04 -5.57
N PHE A 91 7.52 11.66 -4.39
CA PHE A 91 8.57 11.48 -3.40
C PHE A 91 8.62 10.05 -2.86
N GLY A 92 9.81 9.45 -2.83
CA GLY A 92 9.97 8.07 -2.38
C GLY A 92 9.56 7.85 -0.93
N HIS A 93 8.75 6.82 -0.71
CA HIS A 93 8.28 6.41 0.62
C HIS A 93 8.44 4.90 0.76
N THR A 94 8.88 4.48 1.95
CA THR A 94 9.07 3.07 2.29
C THR A 94 8.08 2.69 3.37
N HIS A 95 7.33 1.64 3.11
CA HIS A 95 6.40 1.00 4.04
C HIS A 95 7.01 -0.30 4.53
N ARG A 96 6.85 -0.57 5.82
CA ARG A 96 7.30 -1.78 6.49
C ARG A 96 6.11 -2.44 7.17
N PHE A 97 5.87 -3.70 6.82
CA PHE A 97 4.91 -4.57 7.50
C PHE A 97 5.68 -5.71 8.15
N GLU A 98 5.67 -5.75 9.46
CA GLU A 98 6.33 -6.79 10.25
C GLU A 98 5.27 -7.76 10.75
N ILE A 99 5.38 -9.01 10.31
CA ILE A 99 4.46 -10.10 10.63
C ILE A 99 5.12 -10.96 11.72
N ILE A 100 4.52 -10.97 12.90
CA ILE A 100 5.05 -11.60 14.12
C ILE A 100 4.18 -12.82 14.45
N ALA A 101 4.74 -14.02 14.32
CA ALA A 101 4.06 -15.25 14.71
C ALA A 101 3.67 -15.23 16.19
N GLN A 102 2.50 -15.77 16.50
CA GLN A 102 1.97 -15.94 17.85
C GLN A 102 1.94 -17.43 18.21
N GLU A 103 1.87 -17.75 19.50
CA GLU A 103 1.87 -19.12 20.01
C GLU A 103 0.65 -19.94 19.56
N ASP A 104 -0.48 -19.28 19.25
CA ASP A 104 -1.72 -19.89 18.75
C ASP A 104 -1.69 -20.21 17.24
N GLY A 105 -0.53 -20.05 16.59
CA GLY A 105 -0.32 -20.24 15.16
C GLY A 105 -0.94 -19.14 14.28
N SER A 106 -1.39 -18.02 14.85
CA SER A 106 -1.74 -16.79 14.14
C SER A 106 -0.54 -15.85 14.01
N ALA A 107 -0.73 -14.66 13.44
CA ALA A 107 0.29 -13.63 13.39
C ALA A 107 -0.30 -12.23 13.62
N LYS A 108 0.47 -11.41 14.35
CA LYS A 108 0.24 -9.98 14.55
C LYS A 108 1.00 -9.20 13.47
N VAL A 109 0.49 -8.04 13.07
CA VAL A 109 1.14 -7.18 12.07
C VAL A 109 1.43 -5.80 12.65
N MET A 110 2.70 -5.40 12.59
CA MET A 110 3.14 -4.05 12.92
C MET A 110 3.43 -3.27 11.65
N TYR A 111 3.02 -2.00 11.61
CA TYR A 111 3.24 -1.10 10.49
C TYR A 111 4.04 0.11 10.90
N ASN A 112 5.02 0.46 10.08
CA ASN A 112 5.66 1.76 10.12
C ASN A 112 6.10 2.17 8.72
N SER A 113 6.34 3.45 8.53
CA SER A 113 6.76 3.98 7.24
C SER A 113 7.72 5.16 7.38
N ARG A 114 8.55 5.36 6.36
CA ARG A 114 9.58 6.40 6.33
C ARG A 114 9.65 7.04 4.96
N ARG A 115 9.76 8.36 4.96
CA ARG A 115 10.04 9.16 3.76
C ARG A 115 11.52 9.07 3.41
N ALA A 116 11.85 9.09 2.12
CA ALA A 116 13.24 9.16 1.68
C ALA A 116 13.89 10.47 2.19
N LYS A 117 15.06 10.36 2.83
CA LYS A 117 15.70 11.50 3.52
C LYS A 117 15.99 12.71 2.62
N TRP A 118 16.16 12.51 1.32
CA TRP A 118 16.40 13.58 0.34
C TRP A 118 15.23 14.57 0.21
N ILE A 119 14.03 14.19 0.65
CA ILE A 119 12.84 15.05 0.64
C ILE A 119 13.02 16.23 1.58
N HIS A 120 13.60 16.06 2.77
CA HIS A 120 13.89 17.17 3.68
C HIS A 120 14.90 18.15 3.09
N ALA A 121 15.88 17.66 2.32
CA ALA A 121 16.84 18.51 1.62
C ALA A 121 16.18 19.28 0.48
N LEU A 122 15.24 18.68 -0.26
CA LEU A 122 14.44 19.35 -1.28
C LEU A 122 13.46 20.38 -0.70
N GLU A 123 12.78 20.05 0.40
CA GLU A 123 11.95 21.01 1.15
C GLU A 123 12.80 22.18 1.65
N TYR A 124 14.00 21.90 2.18
CA TYR A 124 14.95 22.92 2.61
C TYR A 124 15.45 23.78 1.45
N LEU A 125 15.85 23.18 0.32
CA LEU A 125 16.35 23.88 -0.86
C LEU A 125 15.26 24.73 -1.53
N ALA A 126 14.05 24.16 -1.67
CA ALA A 126 12.89 24.89 -2.17
C ALA A 126 12.56 26.09 -1.28
N ARG A 127 12.76 25.96 0.04
CA ARG A 127 12.62 27.06 1.00
C ARG A 127 13.84 27.98 1.10
N SER A 128 15.05 27.56 0.73
CA SER A 128 16.28 28.37 0.84
C SER A 128 16.55 29.21 -0.40
N CYS A 129 16.08 28.78 -1.58
CA CYS A 129 16.09 29.62 -2.79
C CYS A 129 15.32 30.95 -2.59
N LEU A 130 14.47 31.05 -1.55
CA LEU A 130 13.84 32.29 -1.09
C LEU A 130 14.83 33.36 -0.57
N TYR A 131 16.04 33.00 -0.17
CA TYR A 131 17.02 33.96 0.38
C TYR A 131 18.06 34.44 -0.62
N SER A 132 18.11 33.86 -1.82
CA SER A 132 19.11 34.17 -2.86
C SER A 132 18.49 34.91 -4.06
N THR A 133 17.56 35.80 -3.81
CA THR A 133 17.17 36.85 -4.77
C THR A 133 17.05 38.17 -4.02
N LYS A 134 18.21 38.77 -3.73
CA LYS A 134 18.38 40.20 -3.53
C LYS A 134 19.57 40.65 -4.37
#